data_AF-A0A653AFP3-F1
#
_entry.id   AF-A0A653AFP3-F1
#
_cell.length_a   1.000
_cell.length_b   1.000
_cell.length_c   1.000
_cell.angle_alpha   90.00
_cell.angle_beta   90.00
_cell.angle_gamma   90.00
#
_symmetry.space_group_name_H-M   'P 1'
#
loop_
_entity.id
_entity.type
_entity.pdbx_description
1 polymer ?
#
loop_
_entity_poly.entity_id
_entity_poly.type
_entity_poly.pdbx_seq_one_letter_code
_entity_poly.pdbx_strand_id
1 'polypeptide(L)'
;MKKVLIMLVVIVASATSTFAMNPAKTELFNKLNNERVFSGLMKYLDTNSEQEKDLKFVFESTKTKIKNAEMKNDEKAYDNAIIFNLANARYLLSTAQYRKYLTVLNLSLSNDNTDDLYFVEK
;
A
#
# COMPACT_ATOMS: atom_id res chain seq x y z
N MET A 1 -1.45 36.54 -38.91
CA MET A 1 -1.01 37.11 -37.61
C MET A 1 -2.20 37.70 -36.87
N LYS A 2 -2.69 37.05 -35.81
CA LYS A 2 -3.61 37.65 -34.83
C LYS A 2 -3.21 37.20 -33.42
N LYS A 3 -2.51 38.13 -32.78
CA LYS A 3 -2.31 38.43 -31.35
C LYS A 3 -2.82 37.40 -30.31
N VAL A 4 -1.82 36.85 -29.64
CA VAL A 4 -1.71 36.41 -28.23
C VAL A 4 -2.88 36.82 -27.32
N LEU A 5 -3.42 35.85 -26.58
CA LEU A 5 -4.05 36.06 -25.28
C LEU A 5 -3.60 34.94 -24.35
N ILE A 6 -2.47 35.19 -23.68
CA ILE A 6 -2.02 34.42 -22.52
C ILE A 6 -3.00 34.74 -21.40
N MET A 7 -3.78 33.75 -20.97
CA MET A 7 -4.52 33.81 -19.71
C MET A 7 -3.70 33.07 -18.66
N LEU A 8 -2.80 33.81 -18.03
CA LEU A 8 -2.24 33.50 -16.72
C LEU A 8 -3.21 34.03 -15.66
N VAL A 9 -3.42 33.23 -14.61
CA VAL A 9 -3.82 33.55 -13.20
C VAL A 9 -4.76 32.44 -12.73
N VAL A 10 -4.22 31.40 -12.09
CA VAL A 10 -4.12 31.22 -10.61
C VAL A 10 -5.50 31.11 -9.96
N ILE A 11 -5.83 29.90 -9.50
CA ILE A 11 -6.09 29.51 -8.11
C ILE A 11 -5.92 27.99 -8.10
N VAL A 12 -4.72 27.49 -7.81
CA VAL A 12 -4.64 26.18 -7.18
C VAL A 12 -5.11 26.45 -5.76
N ALA A 13 -6.42 26.38 -5.56
CA ALA A 13 -6.95 26.16 -4.23
C ALA A 13 -6.33 24.83 -3.84
N SER A 14 -5.29 24.89 -3.01
CA SER A 14 -4.84 23.76 -2.22
C SER A 14 -6.00 23.42 -1.32
N ALA A 15 -6.96 22.67 -1.86
CA ALA A 15 -7.73 21.73 -1.09
C ALA A 15 -6.69 20.75 -0.55
N THR A 16 -6.08 21.10 0.58
CA THR A 16 -5.55 20.10 1.49
C THR A 16 -6.79 19.35 1.99
N SER A 17 -7.32 18.45 1.15
CA SER A 17 -8.04 17.32 1.69
C SER A 17 -7.03 16.64 2.61
N THR A 18 -7.12 16.94 3.90
CA THR A 18 -6.45 16.18 4.95
C THR A 18 -6.95 14.76 4.77
N PHE A 19 -6.17 13.94 4.06
CA PHE A 19 -6.47 12.53 3.94
C PHE A 19 -6.14 11.95 5.30
N ALA A 20 -7.15 11.93 6.17
CA ALA A 20 -7.03 11.30 7.46
C ALA A 20 -6.49 9.88 7.26
N MET A 21 -5.58 9.46 8.15
CA MET A 21 -5.06 8.10 8.16
C MET A 21 -6.22 7.11 8.08
N ASN A 22 -6.13 6.15 7.16
CA ASN A 22 -7.23 5.26 6.82
C ASN A 22 -7.15 3.96 7.67
N PRO A 23 -8.08 3.71 8.59
CA PRO A 23 -8.00 2.53 9.47
C PRO A 23 -7.99 1.20 8.72
N ALA A 24 -8.75 1.07 7.63
CA ALA A 24 -8.78 -0.15 6.82
C ALA A 24 -7.44 -0.41 6.13
N LYS A 25 -6.75 0.64 5.63
CA LYS A 25 -5.38 0.50 5.09
C LYS A 25 -4.39 0.12 6.19
N THR A 26 -4.47 0.75 7.36
CA THR A 26 -3.63 0.39 8.52
C THR A 26 -3.80 -1.09 8.85
N GLU A 27 -5.04 -1.55 8.97
CA GLU A 27 -5.34 -2.93 9.29
C GLU A 27 -4.83 -3.90 8.23
N LEU A 28 -5.03 -3.59 6.95
CA LEU A 28 -4.51 -4.39 5.83
C LEU A 28 -3.00 -4.60 5.92
N PHE A 29 -2.21 -3.50 6.03
CA PHE A 29 -0.75 -3.60 6.09
C PHE A 29 -0.26 -4.26 7.40
N ASN A 30 -1.04 -4.19 8.47
CA ASN A 30 -0.79 -4.99 9.68
C ASN A 30 -1.05 -6.49 9.44
N LYS A 31 -2.16 -6.85 8.78
CA LYS A 31 -2.56 -8.23 8.47
C LYS A 31 -1.58 -8.93 7.53
N LEU A 32 -0.89 -8.21 6.62
CA LEU A 32 0.17 -8.78 5.77
C LEU A 32 1.32 -9.45 6.56
N ASN A 33 1.52 -9.07 7.82
CA ASN A 33 2.54 -9.65 8.70
C ASN A 33 2.05 -10.86 9.50
N ASN A 34 0.75 -11.20 9.45
CA ASN A 34 0.24 -12.44 10.02
C ASN A 34 0.82 -13.63 9.25
N GLU A 35 1.33 -14.64 9.94
CA GLU A 35 2.06 -15.75 9.31
C GLU A 35 1.21 -16.51 8.27
N ARG A 36 -0.05 -16.81 8.58
CA ARG A 36 -0.95 -17.50 7.66
C ARG A 36 -1.26 -16.65 6.43
N VAL A 37 -1.55 -15.37 6.63
CA VAL A 37 -1.80 -14.42 5.54
C VAL A 37 -0.56 -14.29 4.66
N PHE A 38 0.61 -14.12 5.28
CA PHE A 38 1.87 -13.98 4.58
C PHE A 38 2.16 -15.20 3.71
N SER A 39 2.13 -16.40 4.30
CA SER A 39 2.36 -17.65 3.56
C SER A 39 1.34 -17.87 2.44
N GLY A 40 0.07 -17.57 2.69
CA GLY A 40 -0.97 -17.64 1.66
C GLY A 40 -0.72 -16.68 0.50
N LEU A 41 -0.34 -15.44 0.81
CA LEU A 41 0.01 -14.44 -0.19
C LEU A 41 1.25 -14.88 -0.99
N MET A 42 2.33 -15.31 -0.35
CA MET A 42 3.55 -15.75 -1.04
C MET A 42 3.26 -16.91 -2.01
N LYS A 43 2.47 -17.90 -1.56
CA LYS A 43 2.00 -19.00 -2.42
C LYS A 43 1.17 -18.52 -3.61
N TYR A 44 0.26 -17.56 -3.41
CA TYR A 44 -0.55 -17.00 -4.49
C TYR A 44 0.29 -16.20 -5.50
N LEU A 45 1.24 -15.42 -4.98
CA LEU A 45 2.19 -14.67 -5.78
C LEU A 45 3.19 -15.57 -6.49
N ASP A 46 3.36 -16.83 -6.06
CA ASP A 46 4.35 -17.76 -6.62
C ASP A 46 5.77 -17.18 -6.47
N THR A 47 6.11 -16.73 -5.25
CA THR A 47 7.40 -16.15 -4.92
C THR A 47 8.46 -17.23 -4.66
N ASN A 48 9.72 -16.91 -4.94
CA ASN A 48 10.85 -17.73 -4.48
C ASN A 48 11.28 -17.34 -3.05
N SER A 49 12.15 -18.14 -2.42
CA SER A 49 12.58 -17.94 -1.04
C SER A 49 13.29 -16.60 -0.78
N GLU A 50 14.00 -16.05 -1.77
CA GLU A 50 14.65 -14.75 -1.65
C GLU A 50 13.61 -13.62 -1.65
N GLN A 51 12.66 -13.67 -2.59
CA GLN A 51 11.53 -12.74 -2.64
C GLN A 51 10.72 -12.77 -1.35
N GLU A 52 10.45 -13.96 -0.80
CA GLU A 52 9.71 -14.11 0.46
C GLU A 52 10.43 -13.44 1.62
N LYS A 53 11.73 -13.72 1.80
CA LYS A 53 12.54 -13.11 2.86
C LYS A 53 12.54 -11.58 2.75
N ASP A 54 12.70 -11.05 1.56
CA ASP A 54 12.76 -9.60 1.35
C ASP A 54 11.39 -8.93 1.50
N LEU A 55 10.31 -9.58 1.04
CA LEU A 55 8.94 -9.10 1.24
C LEU A 55 8.55 -9.10 2.72
N LYS A 56 8.96 -10.11 3.49
CA LYS A 56 8.79 -10.15 4.95
C LYS A 56 9.39 -8.90 5.59
N PHE A 57 10.64 -8.58 5.26
CA PHE A 57 11.30 -7.38 5.76
C PHE A 57 10.58 -6.09 5.36
N VAL A 58 10.11 -5.99 4.11
CA VAL A 58 9.33 -4.83 3.62
C VAL A 58 8.04 -4.68 4.40
N PHE A 59 7.31 -5.76 4.65
CA PHE A 59 6.02 -5.72 5.36
C PHE A 59 6.19 -5.36 6.84
N GLU A 60 7.23 -5.87 7.51
CA GLU A 60 7.54 -5.52 8.90
C GLU A 60 7.99 -4.05 9.02
N SER A 61 8.80 -3.59 8.07
CA SER A 61 9.22 -2.20 7.97
C SER A 61 8.03 -1.26 7.71
N THR A 62 7.10 -1.68 6.84
CA THR A 62 5.86 -0.93 6.55
C THR A 62 5.03 -0.76 7.82
N LYS A 63 4.76 -1.86 8.53
CA LYS A 63 4.03 -1.85 9.81
C LYS A 63 4.68 -0.90 10.83
N THR A 64 6.00 -0.97 10.96
CA THR A 64 6.75 -0.10 11.88
C THR A 64 6.62 1.38 11.50
N LYS A 65 6.72 1.69 10.20
CA LYS A 65 6.59 3.07 9.69
C LYS A 65 5.17 3.62 9.89
N ILE A 66 4.13 2.82 9.62
CA ILE A 66 2.73 3.19 9.87
C ILE A 66 2.53 3.49 11.36
N LYS A 67 2.94 2.60 12.26
CA LYS A 67 2.80 2.78 13.70
C LYS A 67 3.48 4.08 14.17
N ASN A 68 4.68 4.36 13.68
CA ASN A 68 5.41 5.57 14.04
C ASN A 68 4.73 6.84 13.51
N ALA A 69 4.10 6.78 12.34
CA ALA A 69 3.33 7.89 11.79
C ALA A 69 2.07 8.17 12.62
N GLU A 70 1.32 7.11 12.98
CA GLU A 70 0.12 7.20 13.84
C GLU A 70 0.45 7.81 15.20
N MET A 71 1.52 7.34 15.87
CA MET A 71 1.97 7.90 17.15
C MET A 71 2.29 9.39 17.10
N LYS A 72 2.64 9.91 15.92
CA LYS A 72 3.01 11.32 15.70
C LYS A 72 1.90 12.14 15.05
N ASN A 73 0.77 11.52 14.69
CA ASN A 73 -0.26 12.10 13.82
C ASN A 73 0.34 12.69 12.53
N ASP A 74 1.34 12.01 11.94
CA ASP A 74 2.04 12.45 10.73
C ASP A 74 1.48 11.76 9.48
N GLU A 75 0.44 12.36 8.88
CA GLU A 75 -0.21 11.85 7.66
C GLU A 75 0.77 11.64 6.50
N LYS A 76 1.76 12.53 6.36
CA LYS A 76 2.77 12.42 5.29
C LYS A 76 3.66 11.21 5.51
N ALA A 77 4.10 10.95 6.74
CA ALA A 77 4.86 9.76 7.07
C ALA A 77 4.04 8.47 6.85
N TYR A 78 2.73 8.53 7.12
CA TYR A 78 1.81 7.43 6.86
C TYR A 78 1.74 7.09 5.36
N ASP A 79 1.49 8.08 4.51
CA ASP A 79 1.46 7.89 3.05
C ASP A 79 2.81 7.39 2.52
N ASN A 80 3.92 7.93 3.03
CA ASN A 80 5.26 7.46 2.68
C ASN A 80 5.51 6.00 3.09
N ALA A 81 4.91 5.53 4.18
CA ALA A 81 5.01 4.12 4.59
C ALA A 81 4.29 3.20 3.58
N ILE A 82 3.13 3.62 3.08
CA ILE A 82 2.38 2.88 2.05
C ILE A 82 3.15 2.89 0.73
N ILE A 83 3.65 4.05 0.31
CA ILE A 83 4.47 4.18 -0.91
C ILE A 83 5.72 3.32 -0.81
N PHE A 84 6.39 3.32 0.35
CA PHE A 84 7.53 2.45 0.62
C PHE A 84 7.19 0.98 0.37
N ASN A 85 6.06 0.50 0.86
CA ASN A 85 5.62 -0.86 0.63
C ASN A 85 5.45 -1.17 -0.86
N LEU A 86 4.64 -0.36 -1.55
CA LEU A 86 4.30 -0.56 -2.96
C LEU A 86 5.54 -0.51 -3.86
N ALA A 87 6.44 0.44 -3.62
CA ALA A 87 7.66 0.61 -4.39
C ALA A 87 8.63 -0.57 -4.20
N ASN A 88 8.82 -1.04 -2.97
CA ASN A 88 9.70 -2.19 -2.71
C ASN A 88 9.08 -3.49 -3.23
N ALA A 89 7.78 -3.71 -3.05
CA ALA A 89 7.09 -4.86 -3.63
C ALA A 89 7.21 -4.85 -5.17
N ARG A 90 7.10 -3.69 -5.83
CA ARG A 90 7.30 -3.55 -7.28
C ARG A 90 8.71 -3.89 -7.74
N TYR A 91 9.71 -3.60 -6.90
CA TYR A 91 11.11 -3.90 -7.18
C TYR A 91 11.41 -5.40 -7.02
N LEU A 92 10.88 -6.03 -5.97
CA LEU A 92 11.13 -7.44 -5.63
C LEU A 92 10.32 -8.42 -6.49
N LEU A 93 9.11 -8.04 -6.90
CA LEU A 93 8.20 -8.88 -7.66
C LEU A 93 8.35 -8.65 -9.17
N SER A 94 8.18 -9.73 -9.94
CA SER A 94 7.99 -9.60 -11.39
C SER A 94 6.69 -8.81 -11.68
N THR A 95 6.56 -8.30 -12.90
CA THR A 95 5.35 -7.54 -13.29
C THR A 95 4.05 -8.34 -13.09
N ALA A 96 4.06 -9.64 -13.36
CA ALA A 96 2.89 -10.50 -13.16
C ALA A 96 2.56 -10.69 -11.67
N GLN A 97 3.58 -10.94 -10.85
CA GLN A 97 3.44 -11.09 -9.41
C GLN A 97 2.99 -9.78 -8.75
N TYR A 98 3.54 -8.64 -9.16
CA TYR A 98 3.14 -7.34 -8.62
C TYR A 98 1.68 -6.98 -8.98
N ARG A 99 1.20 -7.35 -10.17
CA ARG A 99 -0.23 -7.19 -10.51
C ARG A 99 -1.11 -8.03 -9.60
N LYS A 100 -0.76 -9.29 -9.35
CA LYS A 100 -1.45 -10.14 -8.37
C LYS A 100 -1.47 -9.49 -6.99
N TYR A 101 -0.33 -8.95 -6.54
CA TYR A 101 -0.22 -8.25 -5.27
C TYR A 101 -1.18 -7.06 -5.17
N LEU A 102 -1.23 -6.20 -6.19
CA LEU A 102 -2.18 -5.07 -6.23
C LEU A 102 -3.64 -5.53 -6.25
N THR A 103 -3.96 -6.62 -6.95
CA THR A 103 -5.31 -7.20 -6.92
C THR A 103 -5.71 -7.59 -5.50
N VAL A 104 -4.83 -8.24 -4.75
CA VAL A 104 -5.09 -8.61 -3.35
C VAL A 104 -5.35 -7.39 -2.49
N LEU A 105 -4.50 -6.36 -2.59
CA LEU A 105 -4.69 -5.14 -1.80
C LEU A 105 -6.01 -4.45 -2.14
N ASN A 106 -6.35 -4.32 -3.42
CA ASN A 106 -7.58 -3.67 -3.86
C ASN A 106 -8.83 -4.44 -3.40
N LEU A 107 -8.82 -5.77 -3.53
CA LEU A 107 -9.94 -6.60 -3.05
C LEU A 107 -10.09 -6.50 -1.53
N SER A 108 -8.98 -6.48 -0.79
CA SER A 108 -9.00 -6.39 0.67
C SER A 108 -9.46 -5.02 1.19
N LEU A 109 -9.30 -3.95 0.39
CA LEU A 109 -9.82 -2.62 0.72
C LEU A 109 -11.26 -2.40 0.25
N SER A 110 -11.74 -3.20 -0.70
CA SER A 110 -13.11 -3.10 -1.23
C SER A 110 -14.11 -3.93 -0.44
N ASN A 111 -13.64 -4.98 0.24
CA ASN A 111 -14.43 -5.72 1.22
C ASN A 111 -14.26 -5.06 2.59
N ASP A 112 -15.32 -4.45 3.13
CA ASP A 112 -15.36 -3.88 4.48
C ASP A 112 -15.15 -4.94 5.60
N ASN A 113 -15.13 -6.23 5.25
CA ASN A 113 -14.71 -7.33 6.10
C ASN A 113 -13.23 -7.66 5.85
N THR A 114 -12.35 -6.93 6.51
CA THR A 114 -10.89 -7.15 6.49
C THR A 114 -10.49 -8.52 7.05
N ASP A 115 -11.40 -9.25 7.69
CA ASP A 115 -11.18 -10.60 8.24
C ASP A 115 -10.94 -11.66 7.17
N ASP A 116 -11.42 -11.41 5.95
CA ASP A 116 -11.22 -12.28 4.80
C ASP A 116 -10.26 -11.63 3.79
N LEU A 117 -8.95 -11.63 4.11
CA LEU A 117 -8.00 -11.71 3.01
C LEU A 117 -8.33 -13.01 2.27
N TYR A 118 -8.71 -12.90 0.98
CA TYR A 118 -9.30 -13.91 0.09
C TYR A 118 -8.57 -15.28 -0.03
N PHE A 119 -7.57 -15.54 0.80
CA PHE A 119 -6.77 -16.75 0.87
C PHE A 119 -7.00 -17.59 2.13
N VAL A 120 -7.97 -17.24 2.98
CA VAL A 120 -8.27 -18.01 4.21
C VAL A 120 -9.25 -19.17 3.98
N GLU A 121 -9.97 -19.24 2.86
CA GLU A 121 -10.91 -20.34 2.61
C GLU A 121 -10.56 -21.19 1.37
N LYS A 122 -9.71 -22.20 1.61
CA LYS A 122 -10.02 -23.63 1.37
C LYS A 122 -8.84 -24.53 1.79
#